data_AF-A0A519MC11-F1
#
_entry.id   AF-A0A519MC11-F1
#
_cell.length_a   1.000
_cell.length_b   1.000
_cell.length_c   1.000
_cell.angle_alpha   90.00
_cell.angle_beta   90.00
_cell.angle_gamma   90.00
#
_symmetry.space_group_name_H-M   'P 1'
#
loop_
_entity.id
_entity.type
_entity.pdbx_description
1 polymer ?
#
loop_
_entity_poly.entity_id
_entity_poly.type
_entity_poly.pdbx_seq_one_letter_code
_entity_poly.pdbx_strand_id
1 'polypeptide(L)' 'AIVNGQVLHEGDLAAPGLVLERVEPGRTVWTFRGYRYGIASQ' A
#
# COMPACT_ATOMS: atom_id res chain seq x y z
N ALA A 1 -2.43 -6.63 1.84
CA ALA A 1 -0.97 -6.68 2.11
C ALA A 1 -0.71 -6.68 3.61
N ILE A 2 0.42 -7.22 4.08
CA ILE A 2 0.82 -7.07 5.48
C ILE A 2 1.85 -5.95 5.57
N VAL A 3 1.57 -4.92 6.37
CA VAL A 3 2.48 -3.79 6.62
C VAL A 3 2.58 -3.59 8.12
N ASN A 4 3.79 -3.61 8.65
CA ASN A 4 4.05 -3.47 10.10
C ASN A 4 3.20 -4.43 10.98
N GLY A 5 2.93 -5.64 10.49
CA GLY A 5 2.09 -6.62 11.19
C GLY A 5 0.58 -6.40 11.09
N GLN A 6 0.12 -5.35 10.41
CA GLN A 6 -1.29 -5.12 10.10
C GLN A 6 -1.65 -5.68 8.73
N VAL A 7 -2.82 -6.31 8.65
CA VAL A 7 -3.43 -6.69 7.38
C VAL A 7 -4.17 -5.47 6.84
N LEU A 8 -3.80 -5.05 5.63
CA LEU A 8 -4.40 -3.94 4.91
C LEU A 8 -5.08 -4.43 3.63
N HIS A 9 -6.23 -3.84 3.34
CA HIS A 9 -6.99 -4.00 2.11
C HIS A 9 -6.78 -2.78 1.19
N GLU A 10 -7.17 -2.93 -0.07
CA GLU A 10 -7.15 -1.82 -1.02
C GLU A 10 -8.09 -0.70 -0.55
N GLY A 11 -7.60 0.54 -0.60
CA GLY A 11 -8.26 1.71 -0.04
C GLY A 11 -7.92 2.00 1.42
N ASP A 12 -7.30 1.06 2.14
CA ASP A 12 -6.97 1.28 3.55
C ASP A 12 -5.83 2.30 3.73
N LEU A 13 -5.95 3.12 4.79
CA LEU A 13 -4.90 3.99 5.26
C LEU A 13 -3.91 3.21 6.13
N ALA A 14 -2.65 3.13 5.69
CA ALA A 14 -1.57 2.54 6.48
C ALA A 14 -0.93 3.56 7.44
N ALA A 15 -0.99 4.84 7.08
CA ALA A 15 -0.53 5.98 7.87
C ALA A 15 -1.21 7.25 7.34
N PRO A 16 -1.13 8.41 8.03
CA PRO A 16 -1.72 9.66 7.55
C PRO A 16 -1.29 10.02 6.12
N GLY A 17 -2.26 9.99 5.20
CA GLY A 17 -2.06 10.29 3.78
C GLY A 17 -1.36 9.20 2.96
N LEU A 18 -1.06 8.04 3.56
CA LEU A 18 -0.51 6.85 2.89
C LEU A 18 -1.61 5.81 2.72
N VAL A 19 -2.05 5.60 1.48
CA VAL A 19 -3.13 4.67 1.14
C VAL A 19 -2.56 3.49 0.38
N LEU A 20 -2.97 2.28 0.76
CA LEU A 20 -2.77 1.09 -0.06
C LEU A 20 -3.74 1.16 -1.23
N GLU A 21 -3.28 1.60 -2.38
CA GLU A 21 -4.18 1.80 -3.52
C GLU A 21 -4.54 0.49 -4.22
N ARG A 22 -3.55 -0.39 -4.41
CA ARG A 22 -3.77 -1.68 -5.07
C ARG A 22 -2.80 -2.74 -4.56
N VAL A 23 -3.27 -3.97 -4.47
CA VAL A 23 -2.47 -5.17 -4.24
C VAL A 23 -2.41 -5.92 -5.56
N GLU A 24 -1.21 -6.00 -6.14
CA GLU A 24 -0.98 -6.71 -7.39
C GLU A 24 -0.14 -7.97 -7.12
N PRO A 25 -0.14 -8.96 -8.03
CA PRO A 25 0.79 -10.08 -7.93
C PRO A 25 2.24 -9.56 -7.92
N GLY A 26 2.99 -9.88 -6.86
CA GLY A 26 4.40 -9.53 -6.74
C GLY A 26 4.70 -8.08 -6.30
N ARG A 27 3.69 -7.22 -6.11
CA ARG A 27 3.90 -5.84 -5.63
C ARG A 27 2.66 -5.18 -5.04
N THR A 28 2.87 -4.09 -4.32
CA THR A 28 1.82 -3.20 -3.80
C THR A 28 1.98 -1.81 -4.39
N VAL A 29 0.85 -1.16 -4.69
CA VAL A 29 0.80 0.21 -5.19
C VAL A 29 0.28 1.11 -4.09
N TRP A 30 1.05 2.13 -3.75
CA TRP A 30 0.76 3.06 -2.68
C TRP A 30 0.55 4.46 -3.23
N THR A 31 -0.40 5.19 -2.68
CA THR A 31 -0.51 6.62 -2.92
C THR A 31 -0.12 7.39 -1.67
N PHE A 32 0.81 8.34 -1.82
CA PHE A 32 1.23 9.25 -0.78
C PHE A 32 1.47 10.64 -1.36
N ARG A 33 0.79 11.65 -0.80
CA ARG A 33 0.89 13.06 -1.24
C ARG A 33 0.75 13.26 -2.76
N GLY A 34 -0.14 12.48 -3.40
CA GLY A 34 -0.40 12.55 -4.84
C GLY A 34 0.57 11.78 -5.73
N TYR A 35 1.62 11.16 -5.16
CA TYR A 35 2.54 10.28 -5.88
C TYR A 35 2.17 8.82 -5.72
N ARG A 36 2.47 8.01 -6.74
CA ARG A 36 2.27 6.56 -6.73
C ARG A 36 3.60 5.82 -6.61
N TYR A 37 3.67 4.89 -5.67
CA TYR A 37 4.85 4.07 -5.39
C TYR A 37 4.53 2.60 -5.58
N GLY A 38 5.28 1.90 -6.44
CA GLY A 38 5.23 0.45 -6.57
C GLY A 38 6.32 -0.20 -5.72
N ILE A 39 5.94 -0.97 -4.71
CA ILE A 39 6.87 -1.67 -3.82
C ILE A 39 6.72 -3.17 -4.06
N ALA A 40 7.82 -3.85 -4.41
CA ALA A 40 7.81 -5.30 -4.59
C ALA A 40 7.44 -6.00 -3.27
N SER A 41 6.59 -7.03 -3.35
CA SER A 41 6.30 -7.88 -2.20
C SER A 41 7.51 -8.77 -1.95
N GLN A 42 8.01 -8.78 -0.70
CA GLN A 42 9.03 -9.74 -0.26
C GLN A 42 8.44 -11.13 -0.07
#